data_AF-A0AAU6LUD9-F1
#
_entry.id   AF-A0AAU6LUD9-F1
#
_cell.length_a   1.000
_cell.length_b   1.000
_cell.length_c   1.000
_cell.angle_alpha   90.00
_cell.angle_beta   90.00
_cell.angle_gamma   90.00
#
_symmetry.space_group_name_H-M   'P 1'
#
loop_
_entity.id
_entity.type
_entity.pdbx_description
1 polymer ?
#
loop_
_entity_poly.entity_id
_entity_poly.type
_entity_poly.pdbx_seq_one_letter_code
_entity_poly.pdbx_strand_id
1 'polypeptide(L)'
;MASRPLSAALALIAGAAALVVPATNAQASAPGTKDVTAVLFEWKFDSVAKACTESLGPAGYGFVQVSPPQEHIQGGQWWTSYQPVSYRIAGRLGDRASFAGMVSACHSAGVKVVADSVINHMSAGSGTGTGGSSYSKYDYPGLYSVNDMNDCQSQISNYGDRANVQNCELVGLADLDTGEEYVRGRIAGYLNDLLSLGVDGFRIDAAKHIPAGDLANIKSRLSDPGVYWKQEAIYGAGEAVSPDEYAGTGDVQEFRYARSLKQVFKNENLANLKNFGEGWGFMPSARAAVFVDNHDTERGGDTLNYKDGADYTLASVFMLAWPYGSPDVHSGYEWSDKDAGPPNGGAVNACYSDGWKCQHAWRETASMVGFRNTARGEAVTNWWDNGGDQIAFGRGSKAYVAINHESAALSRTFQTSLPAGDYCDIQSGNGVTVDGSGRFTATLGANTALALQTGARTCSGGGTDPTDPTDPGTGASGASFGVNATTQLGQNIYVTGDQPALGNWNPGAALKLDPATYPVWKLDVSLPAGTTFAYKYVRKDASGNVTWESGANRTATVPASGKVALTGDVWRS
;
A
#
# COMPACT_ATOMS: atom_id res chain seq x y z
N MET A 1 -93.30 9.75 7.74
CA MET A 1 -92.76 8.78 8.71
C MET A 1 -91.75 7.89 7.99
N ALA A 2 -90.53 7.89 8.52
CA ALA A 2 -89.46 6.89 8.38
C ALA A 2 -89.09 6.36 6.98
N SER A 3 -88.07 7.00 6.39
CA SER A 3 -87.28 6.51 5.26
C SER A 3 -86.40 5.32 5.67
N ARG A 4 -86.55 4.22 4.93
CA ARG A 4 -85.80 2.96 5.06
C ARG A 4 -84.34 3.12 4.58
N PRO A 5 -83.31 2.59 5.27
CA PRO A 5 -81.99 2.44 4.69
C PRO A 5 -81.85 1.06 4.00
N LEU A 6 -81.30 1.05 2.79
CA LEU A 6 -80.75 -0.14 2.14
C LEU A 6 -79.30 -0.34 2.60
N SER A 7 -79.01 -1.54 3.08
CA SER A 7 -77.66 -2.03 3.38
C SER A 7 -76.88 -2.25 2.10
N ALA A 8 -75.70 -1.63 1.98
CA ALA A 8 -74.69 -1.95 0.97
C ALA A 8 -73.47 -2.57 1.67
N ALA A 9 -73.03 -3.72 1.16
CA ALA A 9 -71.91 -4.50 1.67
C ALA A 9 -70.57 -3.79 1.41
N LEU A 10 -69.74 -3.67 2.45
CA LEU A 10 -68.32 -3.29 2.33
C LEU A 10 -67.48 -4.52 2.01
N ALA A 11 -66.72 -4.46 0.92
CA ALA A 11 -65.61 -5.36 0.64
C ALA A 11 -64.34 -4.80 1.31
N LEU A 12 -63.70 -5.60 2.16
CA LEU A 12 -62.41 -5.32 2.79
C LEU A 12 -61.27 -5.55 1.79
N ILE A 13 -60.55 -4.48 1.45
CA ILE A 13 -59.25 -4.55 0.77
C ILE A 13 -58.19 -4.60 1.86
N ALA A 14 -57.52 -5.75 2.00
CA ALA A 14 -56.34 -5.88 2.85
C ALA A 14 -55.13 -5.24 2.15
N GLY A 15 -54.67 -4.11 2.66
CA GLY A 15 -53.45 -3.45 2.22
C GLY A 15 -52.22 -4.23 2.70
N ALA A 16 -51.39 -4.67 1.75
CA ALA A 16 -50.04 -5.14 2.04
C ALA A 16 -49.18 -3.92 2.44
N ALA A 17 -48.90 -3.80 3.74
CA ALA A 17 -47.89 -2.87 4.23
C ALA A 17 -46.51 -3.37 3.78
N ALA A 18 -45.91 -2.68 2.81
CA ALA A 18 -44.50 -2.85 2.50
C ALA A 18 -43.70 -2.47 3.74
N LEU A 19 -43.06 -3.46 4.37
CA LEU A 19 -42.06 -3.26 5.41
C LEU A 19 -40.88 -2.54 4.76
N VAL A 20 -40.83 -1.22 4.93
CA VAL A 20 -39.63 -0.43 4.64
C VAL A 20 -38.60 -0.84 5.69
N VAL A 21 -37.69 -1.74 5.32
CA VAL A 21 -36.48 -1.98 6.10
C VAL A 21 -35.67 -0.68 6.04
N PRO A 22 -35.37 -0.03 7.18
CA PRO A 22 -34.50 1.14 7.16
C PRO A 22 -33.13 0.69 6.65
N ALA A 23 -32.65 1.33 5.57
CA ALA A 23 -31.28 1.17 5.14
C ALA A 23 -30.36 1.51 6.32
N THR A 24 -29.64 0.52 6.82
CA THR A 24 -28.55 0.75 7.76
C THR A 24 -27.56 1.67 7.06
N ASN A 25 -27.31 2.87 7.61
CA ASN A 25 -26.24 3.72 7.14
C ASN A 25 -24.95 2.88 7.13
N ALA A 26 -24.34 2.73 5.95
CA ALA A 26 -23.02 2.13 5.83
C ALA A 26 -22.07 2.82 6.83
N GLN A 27 -21.36 2.03 7.63
CA GLN A 27 -20.36 2.58 8.55
C GLN A 27 -19.16 3.02 7.72
N ALA A 28 -18.96 4.35 7.70
CA ALA A 28 -17.91 5.08 7.01
C ALA A 28 -16.50 4.66 7.44
N SER A 29 -15.56 4.68 6.49
CA SER A 29 -14.11 4.47 6.70
C SER A 29 -13.75 3.14 7.35
N ALA A 30 -12.52 2.66 7.12
CA ALA A 30 -12.04 1.46 7.79
C ALA A 30 -12.28 1.57 9.34
N PRO A 31 -12.98 0.61 9.99
CA PRO A 31 -13.48 0.79 11.35
C PRO A 31 -12.37 1.03 12.37
N GLY A 32 -12.44 2.17 13.07
CA GLY A 32 -11.52 2.51 14.15
C GLY A 32 -10.94 3.92 14.03
N THR A 33 -9.90 4.20 14.81
CA THR A 33 -9.20 5.49 14.80
C THR A 33 -8.02 5.52 13.83
N LYS A 34 -7.66 4.36 13.23
CA LYS A 34 -6.57 4.18 12.28
C LYS A 34 -7.15 3.59 11.00
N ASP A 35 -7.08 4.33 9.89
CA ASP A 35 -7.78 3.97 8.64
C ASP A 35 -6.83 3.62 7.48
N VAL A 36 -5.52 3.56 7.73
CA VAL A 36 -4.53 3.13 6.72
C VAL A 36 -4.43 1.61 6.69
N THR A 37 -4.53 1.05 5.49
CA THR A 37 -4.34 -0.37 5.20
C THR A 37 -3.00 -0.58 4.50
N ALA A 38 -2.14 -1.45 5.03
CA ALA A 38 -0.99 -1.96 4.27
C ALA A 38 -1.45 -3.14 3.41
N VAL A 39 -1.35 -3.06 2.08
CA VAL A 39 -1.68 -4.16 1.17
C VAL A 39 -0.40 -4.95 0.88
N LEU A 40 -0.17 -6.02 1.63
CA LEU A 40 1.01 -6.88 1.50
C LEU A 40 0.76 -7.94 0.43
N PHE A 41 1.01 -7.57 -0.82
CA PHE A 41 0.64 -8.33 -2.00
C PHE A 41 1.55 -9.53 -2.24
N GLU A 42 0.96 -10.73 -2.23
CA GLU A 42 1.61 -12.04 -2.40
C GLU A 42 2.65 -12.39 -1.32
N TRP A 43 2.50 -11.83 -0.11
CA TRP A 43 3.33 -12.19 1.05
C TRP A 43 2.82 -13.47 1.71
N LYS A 44 3.73 -14.36 2.10
CA LYS A 44 3.38 -15.50 2.96
C LYS A 44 2.83 -15.03 4.30
N PHE A 45 1.89 -15.79 4.87
CA PHE A 45 1.24 -15.41 6.13
C PHE A 45 2.22 -15.22 7.29
N ASP A 46 3.26 -16.05 7.39
CA ASP A 46 4.30 -15.88 8.43
C ASP A 46 5.10 -14.57 8.25
N SER A 47 5.35 -14.15 7.01
CA SER A 47 6.01 -12.88 6.72
C SER A 47 5.11 -11.68 7.03
N VAL A 48 3.80 -11.80 6.77
CA VAL A 48 2.81 -10.80 7.20
C VAL A 48 2.75 -10.71 8.72
N ALA A 49 2.73 -11.85 9.43
CA ALA A 49 2.73 -11.90 10.89
C ALA A 49 3.93 -11.12 11.49
N LYS A 50 5.12 -11.33 10.92
CA LYS A 50 6.35 -10.62 11.29
C LYS A 50 6.26 -9.12 10.98
N ALA A 51 5.78 -8.75 9.79
CA ALA A 51 5.60 -7.34 9.43
C ALA A 51 4.62 -6.63 10.36
N CYS A 52 3.52 -7.30 10.76
CA CYS A 52 2.57 -6.74 11.71
C CYS A 52 3.22 -6.30 13.03
N THR A 53 4.08 -7.15 13.61
CA THR A 53 4.72 -6.89 14.90
C THR A 53 5.90 -5.93 14.80
N GLU A 54 6.71 -6.03 13.75
CA GLU A 54 7.97 -5.29 13.61
C GLU A 54 7.80 -3.92 12.94
N SER A 55 6.85 -3.76 12.01
CA SER A 55 6.69 -2.53 11.23
C SER A 55 5.29 -1.93 11.30
N LEU A 56 4.24 -2.68 11.02
CA LEU A 56 2.90 -2.11 10.79
C LEU A 56 2.27 -1.58 12.09
N GLY A 57 2.28 -2.38 13.15
CA GLY A 57 1.77 -1.99 14.47
C GLY A 57 2.48 -0.75 15.02
N PRO A 58 3.83 -0.76 15.10
CA PRO A 58 4.62 0.39 15.54
C PRO A 58 4.41 1.66 14.69
N ALA A 59 4.30 1.56 13.37
CA ALA A 59 4.03 2.70 12.49
C ALA A 59 2.59 3.23 12.61
N GLY A 60 1.69 2.43 13.18
CA GLY A 60 0.31 2.82 13.45
C GLY A 60 -0.66 2.50 12.31
N TYR A 61 -0.36 1.52 11.46
CA TYR A 61 -1.34 0.99 10.51
C TYR A 61 -2.57 0.45 11.27
N GLY A 62 -3.75 0.67 10.71
CA GLY A 62 -4.99 0.12 11.25
C GLY A 62 -5.24 -1.30 10.78
N PHE A 63 -4.88 -1.57 9.53
CA PHE A 63 -5.19 -2.81 8.83
C PHE A 63 -4.00 -3.31 8.02
N VAL A 64 -3.96 -4.63 7.82
CA VAL A 64 -3.20 -5.29 6.77
C VAL A 64 -4.17 -6.02 5.85
N GLN A 65 -4.04 -5.85 4.55
CA GLN A 65 -4.71 -6.67 3.55
C GLN A 65 -3.74 -7.73 3.04
N VAL A 66 -4.18 -8.99 3.03
CA VAL A 66 -3.45 -10.12 2.46
C VAL A 66 -4.09 -10.58 1.15
N SER A 67 -3.26 -11.09 0.23
CA SER A 67 -3.70 -11.75 -1.01
C SER A 67 -4.60 -12.96 -0.71
N PRO A 68 -5.36 -13.46 -1.71
CA PRO A 68 -6.40 -14.44 -1.48
C PRO A 68 -5.88 -15.73 -0.81
N PRO A 69 -6.47 -16.16 0.33
CA PRO A 69 -5.93 -17.28 1.10
C PRO A 69 -6.35 -18.66 0.58
N GLN A 70 -7.37 -18.72 -0.27
CA GLN A 70 -7.96 -19.94 -0.76
C GLN A 70 -7.04 -20.70 -1.74
N GLU A 71 -7.30 -21.99 -1.86
CA GLU A 71 -6.62 -22.88 -2.79
C GLU A 71 -6.87 -22.43 -4.22
N HIS A 72 -5.80 -22.43 -5.01
CA HIS A 72 -5.82 -21.92 -6.36
C HIS A 72 -5.06 -22.85 -7.31
N ILE A 73 -5.11 -22.56 -8.61
CA ILE A 73 -4.37 -23.33 -9.62
C ILE A 73 -2.86 -23.28 -9.40
N GLN A 74 -2.14 -24.27 -9.92
CA GLN A 74 -0.68 -24.26 -9.94
C GLN A 74 -0.14 -23.21 -10.93
N GLY A 75 1.01 -22.61 -10.63
CA GLY A 75 1.72 -21.73 -11.56
C GLY A 75 2.64 -20.76 -10.84
N GLY A 76 3.51 -20.07 -11.58
CA GLY A 76 4.43 -19.09 -10.99
C GLY A 76 3.80 -17.72 -10.83
N GLN A 77 2.93 -17.34 -11.76
CA GLN A 77 2.39 -16.00 -11.93
C GLN A 77 1.50 -15.58 -10.77
N TRP A 78 1.49 -14.29 -10.44
CA TRP A 78 0.70 -13.76 -9.31
C TRP A 78 -0.81 -13.99 -9.51
N TRP A 79 -1.31 -13.83 -10.73
CA TRP A 79 -2.74 -13.96 -11.02
C TRP A 79 -3.28 -15.38 -10.80
N THR A 80 -2.39 -16.37 -10.65
CA THR A 80 -2.83 -17.73 -10.31
C THR A 80 -3.46 -17.79 -8.92
N SER A 81 -3.07 -16.92 -7.97
CA SER A 81 -3.71 -16.79 -6.65
C SER A 81 -5.18 -16.34 -6.75
N TYR A 82 -5.55 -15.72 -7.87
CA TYR A 82 -6.89 -15.23 -8.17
C TYR A 82 -7.72 -16.22 -8.99
N GLN A 83 -7.25 -17.46 -9.19
CA GLN A 83 -8.01 -18.53 -9.84
C GLN A 83 -8.29 -19.66 -8.85
N PRO A 84 -9.35 -19.51 -8.01
CA PRO A 84 -9.64 -20.47 -6.96
C PRO A 84 -10.13 -21.80 -7.54
N VAL A 85 -9.75 -22.89 -6.88
CA VAL A 85 -10.23 -24.25 -7.21
C VAL A 85 -11.02 -24.88 -6.06
N SER A 86 -10.84 -24.36 -4.84
CA SER A 86 -11.60 -24.70 -3.65
C SER A 86 -11.53 -23.54 -2.65
N TYR A 87 -12.38 -23.55 -1.63
CA TYR A 87 -12.32 -22.58 -0.54
C TYR A 87 -11.45 -23.02 0.65
N ARG A 88 -10.62 -24.05 0.48
CA ARG A 88 -9.65 -24.47 1.51
C ARG A 88 -8.54 -23.43 1.59
N ILE A 89 -8.10 -23.04 2.80
CA ILE A 89 -6.90 -22.22 2.97
C ILE A 89 -5.67 -23.12 2.73
N ALA A 90 -5.20 -23.13 1.48
CA ALA A 90 -4.11 -23.98 1.02
C ALA A 90 -3.41 -23.39 -0.21
N GLY A 91 -3.36 -22.06 -0.31
CA GLY A 91 -2.65 -21.35 -1.37
C GLY A 91 -1.13 -21.38 -1.20
N ARG A 92 -0.41 -20.78 -2.15
CA ARG A 92 1.06 -20.63 -2.09
C ARG A 92 1.57 -19.90 -0.83
N LEU A 93 0.71 -19.08 -0.21
CA LEU A 93 1.04 -18.14 0.86
C LEU A 93 1.08 -18.81 2.25
N GLY A 94 0.53 -20.01 2.37
CA GLY A 94 0.47 -20.74 3.62
C GLY A 94 -0.77 -21.61 3.73
N ASP A 95 -0.83 -22.37 4.82
CA ASP A 95 -1.98 -23.19 5.15
C ASP A 95 -2.89 -22.47 6.17
N ARG A 96 -3.97 -23.15 6.55
CA ARG A 96 -4.91 -22.67 7.57
C ARG A 96 -4.22 -22.31 8.90
N ALA A 97 -3.20 -23.05 9.32
CA ALA A 97 -2.54 -22.83 10.60
C ALA A 97 -1.68 -21.57 10.57
N SER A 98 -0.89 -21.36 9.50
CA SER A 98 -0.12 -20.12 9.35
C SER A 98 -1.01 -18.90 9.12
N PHE A 99 -2.15 -19.05 8.42
CA PHE A 99 -3.15 -17.98 8.29
C PHE A 99 -3.71 -17.56 9.66
N ALA A 100 -4.17 -18.52 10.48
CA ALA A 100 -4.68 -18.23 11.83
C ALA A 100 -3.59 -17.63 12.75
N GLY A 101 -2.35 -18.13 12.64
CA GLY A 101 -1.20 -17.59 13.35
C GLY A 101 -0.92 -16.13 12.97
N MET A 102 -1.00 -15.79 11.68
CA MET A 102 -0.86 -14.43 11.18
C MET A 102 -1.94 -13.49 11.72
N VAL A 103 -3.21 -13.91 11.69
CA VAL A 103 -4.31 -13.12 12.26
C VAL A 103 -4.05 -12.81 13.73
N SER A 104 -3.72 -13.82 14.53
CA SER A 104 -3.41 -13.65 15.96
C SER A 104 -2.21 -12.72 16.21
N ALA A 105 -1.16 -12.81 15.40
CA ALA A 105 0.02 -11.96 15.52
C ALA A 105 -0.29 -10.50 15.19
N CYS A 106 -1.05 -10.27 14.10
CA CYS A 106 -1.48 -8.93 13.71
C CYS A 106 -2.38 -8.28 14.76
N HIS A 107 -3.36 -9.02 15.29
CA HIS A 107 -4.20 -8.53 16.39
C HIS A 107 -3.39 -8.17 17.63
N SER A 108 -2.39 -8.99 17.98
CA SER A 108 -1.49 -8.71 19.12
C SER A 108 -0.67 -7.43 18.92
N ALA A 109 -0.38 -7.07 17.66
CA ALA A 109 0.28 -5.82 17.29
C ALA A 109 -0.70 -4.63 17.11
N GLY A 110 -2.00 -4.84 17.34
CA GLY A 110 -3.03 -3.82 17.16
C GLY A 110 -3.37 -3.52 15.69
N VAL A 111 -3.09 -4.47 14.79
CA VAL A 111 -3.37 -4.39 13.34
C VAL A 111 -4.48 -5.38 13.00
N LYS A 112 -5.55 -4.91 12.38
CA LYS A 112 -6.66 -5.73 11.89
C LYS A 112 -6.33 -6.39 10.56
N VAL A 113 -6.96 -7.51 10.23
CA VAL A 113 -6.68 -8.27 9.00
C VAL A 113 -7.86 -8.21 8.03
N VAL A 114 -7.57 -7.82 6.79
CA VAL A 114 -8.49 -7.85 5.64
C VAL A 114 -8.05 -8.96 4.70
N ALA A 115 -8.95 -9.88 4.36
CA ALA A 115 -8.67 -10.92 3.37
C ALA A 115 -9.18 -10.50 1.98
N ASP A 116 -8.31 -10.53 0.98
CA ASP A 116 -8.75 -10.47 -0.42
C ASP A 116 -9.55 -11.74 -0.75
N SER A 117 -10.73 -11.58 -1.34
CA SER A 117 -11.73 -12.64 -1.47
C SER A 117 -12.26 -12.71 -2.91
N VAL A 118 -11.92 -13.80 -3.59
CA VAL A 118 -12.34 -14.07 -4.96
C VAL A 118 -13.61 -14.91 -4.93
N ILE A 119 -14.74 -14.24 -5.15
CA ILE A 119 -16.08 -14.83 -5.03
C ILE A 119 -16.94 -14.66 -6.28
N ASN A 120 -16.42 -14.02 -7.34
CA ASN A 120 -17.08 -13.89 -8.63
C ASN A 120 -17.02 -15.19 -9.44
N HIS A 121 -15.85 -15.83 -9.46
CA HIS A 121 -15.55 -16.92 -10.38
C HIS A 121 -14.71 -18.00 -9.72
N MET A 122 -14.62 -19.13 -10.41
CA MET A 122 -13.65 -20.20 -10.19
C MET A 122 -12.65 -20.28 -11.35
N SER A 123 -11.60 -21.09 -11.20
CA SER A 123 -10.50 -21.16 -12.17
C SER A 123 -10.89 -21.64 -13.56
N ALA A 124 -10.20 -21.21 -14.60
CA ALA A 124 -10.28 -21.87 -15.92
C ALA A 124 -9.48 -23.18 -15.95
N GLY A 125 -9.59 -23.95 -17.05
CA GLY A 125 -8.74 -25.11 -17.31
C GLY A 125 -9.07 -26.34 -16.45
N SER A 126 -8.10 -27.23 -16.24
CA SER A 126 -8.25 -28.44 -15.42
C SER A 126 -6.94 -28.85 -14.81
N GLY A 127 -6.96 -29.47 -13.63
CA GLY A 127 -5.77 -29.99 -12.98
C GLY A 127 -5.97 -30.26 -11.49
N THR A 128 -4.90 -30.05 -10.73
CA THR A 128 -4.89 -30.17 -9.27
C THR A 128 -4.43 -28.85 -8.67
N GLY A 129 -5.16 -28.34 -7.69
CA GLY A 129 -4.82 -27.12 -6.96
C GLY A 129 -3.59 -27.24 -6.09
N THR A 130 -3.17 -26.10 -5.54
CA THR A 130 -2.06 -25.99 -4.58
C THR A 130 -2.27 -26.80 -3.30
N GLY A 131 -3.51 -27.08 -2.92
CA GLY A 131 -3.92 -27.87 -1.76
C GLY A 131 -4.34 -29.30 -2.07
N GLY A 132 -4.18 -29.76 -3.33
CA GLY A 132 -4.47 -31.12 -3.78
C GLY A 132 -5.89 -31.37 -4.30
N SER A 133 -6.75 -30.36 -4.38
CA SER A 133 -8.11 -30.52 -4.92
C SER A 133 -8.07 -30.63 -6.44
N SER A 134 -8.66 -31.68 -7.01
CA SER A 134 -8.86 -31.79 -8.45
C SER A 134 -9.89 -30.78 -8.93
N TYR A 135 -9.75 -30.26 -10.15
CA TYR A 135 -10.73 -29.39 -10.77
C TYR A 135 -10.74 -29.55 -12.28
N SER A 136 -11.87 -29.22 -12.89
CA SER A 136 -11.97 -28.85 -14.29
C SER A 136 -12.90 -27.65 -14.43
N LYS A 137 -12.81 -26.90 -15.52
CA LYS A 137 -13.63 -25.71 -15.71
C LYS A 137 -15.11 -26.12 -15.63
N TYR A 138 -15.86 -25.44 -14.74
CA TYR A 138 -17.24 -25.76 -14.37
C TYR A 138 -17.46 -27.00 -13.49
N ASP A 139 -16.43 -27.71 -13.05
CA ASP A 139 -16.56 -28.81 -12.10
C ASP A 139 -15.45 -28.76 -11.04
N TYR A 140 -15.84 -28.39 -9.83
CA TYR A 140 -15.01 -28.22 -8.64
C TYR A 140 -15.53 -29.18 -7.56
N PRO A 141 -15.12 -30.47 -7.60
CA PRO A 141 -15.70 -31.54 -6.80
C PRO A 141 -15.88 -31.19 -5.32
N GLY A 142 -17.11 -31.35 -4.83
CA GLY A 142 -17.51 -31.06 -3.45
C GLY A 142 -17.86 -29.59 -3.17
N LEU A 143 -17.68 -28.70 -4.13
CA LEU A 143 -18.00 -27.28 -4.01
C LEU A 143 -19.04 -26.82 -5.04
N TYR A 144 -18.68 -26.82 -6.33
CA TYR A 144 -19.52 -26.34 -7.43
C TYR A 144 -19.46 -27.27 -8.65
N SER A 145 -20.54 -27.23 -9.43
CA SER A 145 -20.74 -27.93 -10.70
C SER A 145 -21.19 -26.94 -11.78
N VAL A 146 -21.40 -27.42 -13.00
CA VAL A 146 -21.80 -26.56 -14.13
C VAL A 146 -23.15 -25.89 -13.91
N ASN A 147 -24.02 -26.46 -13.08
CA ASN A 147 -25.32 -25.88 -12.75
C ASN A 147 -25.20 -24.67 -11.81
N ASP A 148 -24.04 -24.50 -11.15
CA ASP A 148 -23.78 -23.40 -10.23
C ASP A 148 -23.08 -22.21 -10.93
N MET A 149 -22.94 -22.29 -12.26
CA MET A 149 -22.29 -21.29 -13.11
C MET A 149 -23.34 -20.54 -13.92
N ASN A 150 -23.07 -19.28 -14.25
CA ASN A 150 -23.94 -18.53 -15.15
C ASN A 150 -24.01 -19.18 -16.55
N ASP A 151 -25.17 -19.08 -17.21
CA ASP A 151 -25.41 -19.65 -18.53
C ASP A 151 -24.50 -19.07 -19.63
N CYS A 152 -24.06 -17.81 -19.48
CA CYS A 152 -23.20 -17.16 -20.46
C CYS A 152 -21.72 -17.56 -20.30
N GLN A 153 -21.39 -18.75 -20.79
CA GLN A 153 -20.04 -19.33 -20.77
C GLN A 153 -19.08 -18.75 -21.83
N SER A 154 -19.21 -17.46 -22.13
CA SER A 154 -18.36 -16.75 -23.10
C SER A 154 -17.67 -15.58 -22.41
N GLN A 155 -16.49 -15.21 -22.90
CA GLN A 155 -15.79 -14.06 -22.35
C GLN A 155 -16.60 -12.76 -22.51
N ILE A 156 -16.60 -11.92 -21.47
CA ILE A 156 -17.14 -10.55 -21.53
C ILE A 156 -16.58 -9.83 -22.75
N SER A 157 -17.47 -9.23 -23.55
CA SER A 157 -17.11 -8.53 -24.79
C SER A 157 -17.79 -7.17 -24.95
N ASN A 158 -18.77 -6.84 -24.10
CA ASN A 158 -19.49 -5.58 -24.16
C ASN A 158 -19.75 -5.00 -22.76
N TYR A 159 -18.89 -4.08 -22.32
CA TYR A 159 -19.07 -3.38 -21.04
C TYR A 159 -20.24 -2.38 -21.02
N GLY A 160 -20.85 -2.09 -22.18
CA GLY A 160 -22.10 -1.34 -22.28
C GLY A 160 -23.37 -2.18 -22.04
N ASP A 161 -23.23 -3.49 -21.84
CA ASP A 161 -24.32 -4.40 -21.51
C ASP A 161 -24.13 -4.99 -20.11
N ARG A 162 -25.04 -4.67 -19.19
CA ARG A 162 -25.00 -5.12 -17.80
C ARG A 162 -25.01 -6.64 -17.68
N ALA A 163 -25.87 -7.32 -18.44
CA ALA A 163 -25.97 -8.78 -18.36
C ALA A 163 -24.67 -9.42 -18.87
N ASN A 164 -24.04 -8.83 -19.89
CA ASN A 164 -22.73 -9.29 -20.35
C ASN A 164 -21.64 -9.08 -19.28
N VAL A 165 -21.64 -7.96 -18.55
CA VAL A 165 -20.64 -7.67 -17.52
C VAL A 165 -20.78 -8.57 -16.28
N GLN A 166 -22.01 -8.90 -15.89
CA GLN A 166 -22.30 -9.55 -14.59
C GLN A 166 -22.66 -11.04 -14.68
N ASN A 167 -22.92 -11.56 -15.87
CA ASN A 167 -23.32 -12.96 -16.04
C ASN A 167 -22.44 -13.73 -17.04
N CYS A 168 -21.43 -13.09 -17.63
CA CYS A 168 -20.51 -13.73 -18.57
C CYS A 168 -19.08 -13.77 -18.00
N GLU A 169 -18.23 -14.61 -18.58
CA GLU A 169 -16.92 -14.93 -18.01
C GLU A 169 -15.92 -13.78 -18.07
N LEU A 170 -15.51 -13.28 -16.90
CA LEU A 170 -14.37 -12.39 -16.80
C LEU A 170 -13.10 -13.13 -17.23
N VAL A 171 -12.49 -12.70 -18.35
CA VAL A 171 -11.28 -13.29 -18.96
C VAL A 171 -11.32 -14.82 -19.11
N GLY A 172 -12.51 -15.39 -19.30
CA GLY A 172 -12.71 -16.83 -19.51
C GLY A 172 -12.68 -17.68 -18.24
N LEU A 173 -12.77 -17.07 -17.06
CA LEU A 173 -12.90 -17.73 -15.76
C LEU A 173 -14.35 -18.20 -15.54
N ALA A 174 -14.53 -19.31 -14.84
CA ALA A 174 -15.85 -19.93 -14.66
C ALA A 174 -16.71 -19.06 -13.73
N ASP A 175 -17.66 -18.34 -14.30
CA ASP A 175 -18.46 -17.33 -13.62
C ASP A 175 -19.58 -17.95 -12.77
N LEU A 176 -19.60 -17.65 -11.47
CA LEU A 176 -20.56 -18.22 -10.53
C LEU A 176 -21.93 -17.56 -10.67
N ASP A 177 -23.00 -18.35 -10.70
CA ASP A 177 -24.37 -17.80 -10.63
C ASP A 177 -24.68 -17.37 -9.20
N THR A 178 -24.22 -16.17 -8.85
CA THR A 178 -24.49 -15.55 -7.54
C THR A 178 -25.96 -15.20 -7.35
N GLY A 179 -26.83 -15.40 -8.36
CA GLY A 179 -28.27 -15.38 -8.25
C GLY A 179 -28.83 -16.52 -7.41
N GLU A 180 -28.14 -17.67 -7.38
CA GLU A 180 -28.59 -18.90 -6.75
C GLU A 180 -28.38 -18.96 -5.24
N GLU A 181 -29.36 -19.53 -4.54
CA GLU A 181 -29.31 -19.73 -3.09
C GLU A 181 -28.13 -20.60 -2.65
N TYR A 182 -27.83 -21.65 -3.41
CA TYR A 182 -26.73 -22.56 -3.10
C TYR A 182 -25.38 -21.86 -3.22
N VAL A 183 -25.16 -21.13 -4.33
CA VAL A 183 -23.91 -20.38 -4.57
C VAL A 183 -23.69 -19.33 -3.49
N ARG A 184 -24.69 -18.47 -3.21
CA ARG A 184 -24.57 -17.47 -2.13
C ARG A 184 -24.31 -18.12 -0.77
N GLY A 185 -24.94 -19.27 -0.49
CA GLY A 185 -24.72 -20.03 0.73
C GLY A 185 -23.30 -20.57 0.87
N ARG A 186 -22.71 -21.07 -0.22
CA ARG A 186 -21.31 -21.56 -0.24
C ARG A 186 -20.30 -20.43 -0.09
N ILE A 187 -20.51 -19.30 -0.77
CA ILE A 187 -19.68 -18.10 -0.62
C ILE A 187 -19.74 -17.59 0.83
N ALA A 188 -20.94 -17.42 1.39
CA ALA A 188 -21.10 -16.98 2.78
C ALA A 188 -20.46 -17.97 3.77
N GLY A 189 -20.53 -19.27 3.51
CA GLY A 189 -19.85 -20.29 4.30
C GLY A 189 -18.33 -20.13 4.31
N TYR A 190 -17.71 -19.85 3.15
CA TYR A 190 -16.29 -19.55 3.05
C TYR A 190 -15.88 -18.27 3.80
N LEU A 191 -16.61 -17.18 3.59
CA LEU A 191 -16.33 -15.93 4.29
C LEU A 191 -16.52 -16.09 5.82
N ASN A 192 -17.54 -16.83 6.26
CA ASN A 192 -17.73 -17.17 7.68
C ASN A 192 -16.61 -18.04 8.26
N ASP A 193 -16.01 -18.91 7.45
CA ASP A 193 -14.83 -19.68 7.85
C ASP A 193 -13.63 -18.75 8.11
N LEU A 194 -13.40 -17.75 7.25
CA LEU A 194 -12.39 -16.72 7.48
C LEU A 194 -12.70 -15.84 8.70
N LEU A 195 -13.94 -15.44 8.92
CA LEU A 195 -14.37 -14.73 10.13
C LEU A 195 -14.11 -15.56 11.40
N SER A 196 -14.30 -16.88 11.34
CA SER A 196 -14.04 -17.77 12.48
C SER A 196 -12.56 -17.82 12.87
N LEU A 197 -11.66 -17.47 11.94
CA LEU A 197 -10.21 -17.34 12.19
C LEU A 197 -9.80 -15.94 12.65
N GLY A 198 -10.74 -15.00 12.77
CA GLY A 198 -10.50 -13.64 13.27
C GLY A 198 -10.28 -12.58 12.20
N VAL A 199 -10.60 -12.85 10.92
CA VAL A 199 -10.55 -11.82 9.88
C VAL A 199 -11.51 -10.66 10.23
N ASP A 200 -11.04 -9.43 10.11
CA ASP A 200 -11.78 -8.21 10.44
C ASP A 200 -12.46 -7.55 9.24
N GLY A 201 -12.15 -8.01 8.04
CA GLY A 201 -12.65 -7.41 6.80
C GLY A 201 -12.38 -8.22 5.55
N PHE A 202 -13.10 -7.86 4.49
CA PHE A 202 -12.92 -8.43 3.16
C PHE A 202 -12.67 -7.33 2.12
N ARG A 203 -11.71 -7.58 1.21
CA ARG A 203 -11.65 -6.90 -0.09
C ARG A 203 -12.26 -7.86 -1.11
N ILE A 204 -13.33 -7.45 -1.76
CA ILE A 204 -14.03 -8.26 -2.76
C ILE A 204 -13.44 -7.98 -4.13
N ASP A 205 -12.77 -9.00 -4.66
CA ASP A 205 -12.23 -9.04 -6.00
C ASP A 205 -13.34 -8.99 -7.06
N ALA A 206 -13.10 -8.27 -8.15
CA ALA A 206 -13.99 -8.24 -9.30
C ALA A 206 -15.47 -7.91 -8.96
N ALA A 207 -15.72 -7.13 -7.90
CA ALA A 207 -17.07 -6.88 -7.39
C ALA A 207 -18.02 -6.31 -8.45
N LYS A 208 -17.51 -5.55 -9.42
CA LYS A 208 -18.27 -5.05 -10.59
C LYS A 208 -18.99 -6.15 -11.38
N HIS A 209 -18.42 -7.34 -11.41
CA HIS A 209 -18.90 -8.49 -12.16
C HIS A 209 -19.93 -9.31 -11.39
N ILE A 210 -20.26 -8.92 -10.15
CA ILE A 210 -21.31 -9.53 -9.34
C ILE A 210 -22.45 -8.51 -9.19
N PRO A 211 -23.73 -8.88 -9.38
CA PRO A 211 -24.82 -7.97 -9.09
C PRO A 211 -24.75 -7.43 -7.65
N ALA A 212 -24.86 -6.10 -7.47
CA ALA A 212 -24.73 -5.46 -6.16
C ALA A 212 -25.75 -6.00 -5.12
N GLY A 213 -26.94 -6.41 -5.58
CA GLY A 213 -27.94 -7.06 -4.74
C GLY A 213 -27.51 -8.43 -4.23
N ASP A 214 -26.73 -9.17 -5.01
CA ASP A 214 -26.24 -10.51 -4.66
C ASP A 214 -25.09 -10.40 -3.66
N LEU A 215 -24.19 -9.43 -3.83
CA LEU A 215 -23.20 -9.09 -2.81
C LEU A 215 -23.84 -8.66 -1.50
N ALA A 216 -24.88 -7.82 -1.54
CA ALA A 216 -25.64 -7.45 -0.34
C ALA A 216 -26.26 -8.68 0.34
N ASN A 217 -26.80 -9.61 -0.45
CA ASN A 217 -27.38 -10.85 0.04
C ASN A 217 -26.33 -11.76 0.69
N ILE A 218 -25.18 -11.98 0.04
CA ILE A 218 -24.04 -12.73 0.59
C ILE A 218 -23.59 -12.11 1.91
N LYS A 219 -23.37 -10.79 1.94
CA LYS A 219 -22.94 -10.06 3.15
C LYS A 219 -23.94 -10.23 4.31
N SER A 220 -25.25 -10.23 4.01
CA SER A 220 -26.29 -10.42 5.03
C SER A 220 -26.29 -11.80 5.70
N ARG A 221 -25.63 -12.79 5.09
CA ARG A 221 -25.52 -14.18 5.60
C ARG A 221 -24.29 -14.41 6.46
N LEU A 222 -23.44 -13.40 6.60
CA LEU A 222 -22.25 -13.52 7.43
C LEU A 222 -22.61 -13.57 8.91
N SER A 223 -21.76 -14.22 9.71
CA SER A 223 -21.86 -14.22 11.17
C SER A 223 -21.67 -12.82 11.75
N ASP A 224 -20.93 -11.96 11.03
CA ASP A 224 -20.87 -10.53 11.23
C ASP A 224 -21.16 -9.78 9.91
N PRO A 225 -22.43 -9.39 9.65
CA PRO A 225 -22.78 -8.54 8.50
C PRO A 225 -22.23 -7.11 8.59
N GLY A 226 -21.75 -6.69 9.77
CA GLY A 226 -21.13 -5.39 10.02
C GLY A 226 -19.62 -5.36 9.76
N VAL A 227 -19.03 -6.51 9.37
CA VAL A 227 -17.61 -6.63 9.05
C VAL A 227 -17.17 -5.58 8.03
N TYR A 228 -15.93 -5.11 8.15
CA TYR A 228 -15.36 -4.19 7.17
C TYR A 228 -15.40 -4.79 5.77
N TRP A 229 -15.86 -4.01 4.80
CA TRP A 229 -16.16 -4.50 3.46
C TRP A 229 -15.68 -3.45 2.45
N LYS A 230 -14.69 -3.83 1.65
CA LYS A 230 -14.10 -3.02 0.59
C LYS A 230 -14.28 -3.73 -0.74
N GLN A 231 -14.59 -3.02 -1.80
CA GLN A 231 -15.00 -3.62 -3.07
C GLN A 231 -14.22 -3.04 -4.25
N GLU A 232 -13.79 -3.92 -5.14
CA GLU A 232 -13.25 -3.52 -6.43
C GLU A 232 -14.37 -3.38 -7.46
N ALA A 233 -14.87 -2.16 -7.62
CA ALA A 233 -15.74 -1.82 -8.74
C ALA A 233 -15.10 -0.68 -9.53
N ILE A 234 -14.52 -1.00 -10.70
CA ILE A 234 -13.76 -0.05 -11.50
C ILE A 234 -14.72 0.83 -12.30
N TYR A 235 -14.55 2.16 -12.22
CA TYR A 235 -15.27 3.10 -13.09
C TYR A 235 -14.80 2.96 -14.54
N GLY A 236 -15.76 2.85 -15.46
CA GLY A 236 -15.53 2.94 -16.91
C GLY A 236 -16.54 3.89 -17.55
N ALA A 237 -16.05 4.82 -18.38
CA ALA A 237 -16.91 5.82 -19.00
C ALA A 237 -17.85 5.18 -20.02
N GLY A 238 -19.17 5.38 -19.83
CA GLY A 238 -20.20 4.82 -20.72
C GLY A 238 -20.52 3.34 -20.47
N GLU A 239 -19.94 2.73 -19.44
CA GLU A 239 -20.22 1.34 -19.09
C GLU A 239 -21.52 1.20 -18.29
N ALA A 240 -22.14 0.02 -18.39
CA ALA A 240 -23.49 -0.23 -17.84
C ALA A 240 -23.54 -0.41 -16.31
N VAL A 241 -22.39 -0.67 -15.69
CA VAL A 241 -22.25 -0.91 -14.25
C VAL A 241 -21.32 0.15 -13.65
N SER A 242 -21.83 0.90 -12.67
CA SER A 242 -21.10 1.98 -11.99
C SER A 242 -20.63 1.55 -10.60
N PRO A 243 -19.47 2.05 -10.12
CA PRO A 243 -19.01 1.83 -8.74
C PRO A 243 -20.00 2.33 -7.67
N ASP A 244 -20.76 3.39 -7.96
CA ASP A 244 -21.73 3.98 -7.01
C ASP A 244 -22.81 2.99 -6.56
N GLU A 245 -23.10 1.97 -7.38
CA GLU A 245 -24.08 0.92 -7.07
C GLU A 245 -23.66 0.05 -5.87
N TYR A 246 -22.35 -0.04 -5.60
CA TYR A 246 -21.77 -0.88 -4.55
C TYR A 246 -21.57 -0.12 -3.24
N ALA A 247 -21.66 1.20 -3.27
CA ALA A 247 -21.37 2.06 -2.12
C ALA A 247 -22.40 1.91 -0.97
N GLY A 248 -23.50 1.19 -1.19
CA GLY A 248 -24.49 0.85 -0.17
C GLY A 248 -24.07 -0.30 0.75
N THR A 249 -23.14 -1.15 0.34
CA THR A 249 -22.73 -2.37 1.07
C THR A 249 -21.35 -2.26 1.71
N GLY A 250 -20.53 -1.30 1.29
CA GLY A 250 -19.19 -1.05 1.84
C GLY A 250 -18.43 0.01 1.05
N ASP A 251 -17.15 0.14 1.36
CA ASP A 251 -16.25 1.05 0.67
C ASP A 251 -15.94 0.53 -0.74
N VAL A 252 -15.69 1.43 -1.67
CA VAL A 252 -15.35 1.11 -3.06
C VAL A 252 -14.00 1.73 -3.40
N GLN A 253 -13.15 0.94 -4.05
CA GLN A 253 -11.84 1.42 -4.51
C GLN A 253 -12.03 2.48 -5.61
N GLU A 254 -11.59 3.71 -5.36
CA GLU A 254 -11.73 4.84 -6.29
C GLU A 254 -10.52 4.90 -7.24
N PHE A 255 -10.55 4.09 -8.30
CA PHE A 255 -9.46 4.01 -9.29
C PHE A 255 -9.17 5.35 -9.99
N ARG A 256 -10.17 6.25 -10.08
CA ARG A 256 -9.94 7.58 -10.67
C ARG A 256 -8.98 8.42 -9.82
N TYR A 257 -8.97 8.22 -8.50
CA TYR A 257 -8.02 8.88 -7.60
C TYR A 257 -6.58 8.59 -8.04
N ALA A 258 -6.21 7.31 -8.16
CA ALA A 258 -4.85 6.91 -8.49
C ALA A 258 -4.41 7.36 -9.90
N ARG A 259 -5.32 7.23 -10.89
CA ARG A 259 -5.10 7.66 -12.28
C ARG A 259 -4.93 9.19 -12.38
N SER A 260 -5.77 9.96 -11.70
CA SER A 260 -5.65 11.42 -11.66
C SER A 260 -4.42 11.88 -10.89
N LEU A 261 -4.03 11.18 -9.83
CA LEU A 261 -2.81 11.50 -9.09
C LEU A 261 -1.57 11.31 -9.98
N LYS A 262 -1.49 10.20 -10.71
CA LYS A 262 -0.45 10.00 -11.74
C LYS A 262 -0.42 11.15 -12.74
N GLN A 263 -1.57 11.50 -13.30
CA GLN A 263 -1.68 12.57 -14.30
C GLN A 263 -1.13 13.89 -13.75
N VAL A 264 -1.49 14.25 -12.51
CA VAL A 264 -0.99 15.47 -11.88
C VAL A 264 0.53 15.43 -11.69
N PHE A 265 1.07 14.37 -11.09
CA PHE A 265 2.51 14.26 -10.81
C PHE A 265 3.39 14.11 -12.06
N LYS A 266 2.85 13.67 -13.21
CA LYS A 266 3.64 13.47 -14.43
C LYS A 266 3.47 14.59 -15.46
N ASN A 267 2.29 15.22 -15.52
CA ASN A 267 1.88 16.02 -16.67
C ASN A 267 1.21 17.36 -16.30
N GLU A 268 0.95 17.63 -15.02
CA GLU A 268 0.32 18.87 -14.58
C GLU A 268 1.07 19.47 -13.37
N ASN A 269 0.37 20.22 -12.52
CA ASN A 269 0.95 20.90 -11.36
C ASN A 269 0.27 20.45 -10.07
N LEU A 270 1.04 20.25 -8.99
CA LEU A 270 0.49 19.91 -7.67
C LEU A 270 -0.52 20.95 -7.14
N ALA A 271 -0.41 22.22 -7.57
CA ALA A 271 -1.38 23.27 -7.24
C ALA A 271 -2.84 22.91 -7.61
N ASN A 272 -3.05 22.04 -8.60
CA ASN A 272 -4.39 21.57 -9.00
C ASN A 272 -5.07 20.72 -7.92
N LEU A 273 -4.33 20.19 -6.94
CA LEU A 273 -4.84 19.26 -5.93
C LEU A 273 -5.65 19.93 -4.80
N LYS A 274 -5.81 21.27 -4.81
CA LYS A 274 -6.48 22.06 -3.76
C LYS A 274 -7.90 21.61 -3.40
N ASN A 275 -8.60 20.94 -4.33
CA ASN A 275 -9.94 20.38 -4.14
C ASN A 275 -10.03 18.91 -4.59
N PHE A 276 -8.91 18.18 -4.57
CA PHE A 276 -8.82 16.80 -5.02
C PHE A 276 -9.79 15.88 -4.26
N GLY A 277 -10.48 14.97 -4.94
CA GLY A 277 -11.55 14.17 -4.34
C GLY A 277 -12.93 14.47 -4.95
N GLU A 278 -13.93 14.69 -4.10
CA GLU A 278 -15.32 14.97 -4.54
C GLU A 278 -15.42 16.16 -5.50
N GLY A 279 -14.56 17.18 -5.34
CA GLY A 279 -14.50 18.33 -6.25
C GLY A 279 -14.10 17.99 -7.69
N TRP A 280 -13.55 16.80 -7.91
CA TRP A 280 -13.17 16.24 -9.21
C TRP A 280 -14.22 15.26 -9.75
N GLY A 281 -15.38 15.15 -9.09
CA GLY A 281 -16.45 14.21 -9.44
C GLY A 281 -16.19 12.79 -8.98
N PHE A 282 -15.27 12.58 -8.03
CA PHE A 282 -15.08 11.29 -7.39
C PHE A 282 -16.23 10.99 -6.43
N MET A 283 -16.36 9.73 -6.02
CA MET A 283 -17.41 9.33 -5.08
C MET A 283 -17.26 10.03 -3.72
N PRO A 284 -18.29 10.06 -2.87
CA PRO A 284 -18.18 10.63 -1.53
C PRO A 284 -17.01 10.01 -0.74
N SER A 285 -16.19 10.86 -0.11
CA SER A 285 -14.99 10.44 0.61
C SER A 285 -15.27 9.37 1.67
N ALA A 286 -16.45 9.40 2.28
CA ALA A 286 -16.83 8.47 3.34
C ALA A 286 -17.02 7.02 2.85
N ARG A 287 -16.98 6.78 1.53
CA ARG A 287 -17.19 5.47 0.89
C ARG A 287 -16.05 5.08 -0.05
N ALA A 288 -14.98 5.87 -0.09
CA ALA A 288 -13.87 5.67 -1.00
C ALA A 288 -12.70 5.00 -0.29
N ALA A 289 -12.16 3.93 -0.86
CA ALA A 289 -10.80 3.48 -0.58
C ALA A 289 -9.88 4.01 -1.68
N VAL A 290 -8.72 4.56 -1.31
CA VAL A 290 -7.81 5.25 -2.24
C VAL A 290 -6.41 4.69 -2.16
N PHE A 291 -5.67 4.77 -3.26
CA PHE A 291 -4.32 4.26 -3.38
C PHE A 291 -3.52 5.09 -4.37
N VAL A 292 -2.19 5.02 -4.30
CA VAL A 292 -1.30 5.54 -5.34
C VAL A 292 -1.18 4.53 -6.48
N ASP A 293 -1.14 3.26 -6.12
CA ASP A 293 -0.97 2.10 -6.99
C ASP A 293 -1.58 0.85 -6.36
N ASN A 294 -1.84 -0.17 -7.16
CA ASN A 294 -2.21 -1.51 -6.71
C ASN A 294 -1.66 -2.56 -7.68
N HIS A 295 -1.94 -3.84 -7.40
CA HIS A 295 -1.38 -4.95 -8.18
C HIS A 295 -1.83 -4.97 -9.66
N ASP A 296 -3.03 -4.48 -9.97
CA ASP A 296 -3.54 -4.43 -11.34
C ASP A 296 -3.01 -3.23 -12.12
N THR A 297 -2.89 -2.07 -11.46
CA THR A 297 -2.61 -0.80 -12.12
C THR A 297 -1.13 -0.45 -12.19
N GLU A 298 -0.32 -0.88 -11.20
CA GLU A 298 1.11 -0.58 -11.15
C GLU A 298 1.84 -1.19 -12.36
N ARG A 299 1.38 -2.39 -12.79
CA ARG A 299 2.00 -3.22 -13.83
C ARG A 299 1.46 -2.93 -15.22
N GLY A 300 0.19 -2.53 -15.29
CA GLY A 300 -0.45 -2.06 -16.53
C GLY A 300 0.00 -0.66 -16.94
N GLY A 301 0.59 0.11 -16.03
CA GLY A 301 1.00 1.49 -16.29
C GLY A 301 -0.14 2.50 -16.19
N ASP A 302 -1.27 2.12 -15.59
CA ASP A 302 -2.43 3.00 -15.36
C ASP A 302 -2.16 4.00 -14.23
N THR A 303 -1.36 3.60 -13.24
CA THR A 303 -1.02 4.42 -12.06
C THR A 303 0.48 4.65 -11.96
N LEU A 304 0.91 5.37 -10.93
CA LEU A 304 2.32 5.39 -10.53
C LEU A 304 2.73 4.00 -10.03
N ASN A 305 4.03 3.78 -9.86
CA ASN A 305 4.59 2.62 -9.17
C ASN A 305 5.94 2.96 -8.54
N TYR A 306 6.53 2.00 -7.82
CA TYR A 306 7.79 2.18 -7.10
C TYR A 306 8.98 2.64 -7.98
N LYS A 307 8.91 2.46 -9.32
CA LYS A 307 9.96 2.86 -10.27
C LYS A 307 9.89 4.34 -10.63
N ASP A 308 8.82 5.04 -10.25
CA ASP A 308 8.61 6.46 -10.55
C ASP A 308 9.35 7.41 -9.59
N GLY A 309 10.12 6.88 -8.63
CA GLY A 309 10.97 7.67 -7.75
C GLY A 309 10.19 8.69 -6.93
N ALA A 310 10.58 9.96 -7.01
CA ALA A 310 9.96 11.05 -6.25
C ALA A 310 8.46 11.24 -6.54
N ASP A 311 8.01 10.98 -7.77
CA ASP A 311 6.60 11.12 -8.11
C ASP A 311 5.77 10.16 -7.25
N TYR A 312 6.26 8.94 -7.04
CA TYR A 312 5.59 7.93 -6.22
C TYR A 312 5.64 8.24 -4.72
N THR A 313 6.82 8.61 -4.21
CA THR A 313 6.97 8.88 -2.77
C THR A 313 6.18 10.12 -2.34
N LEU A 314 6.22 11.20 -3.12
CA LEU A 314 5.46 12.41 -2.84
C LEU A 314 3.95 12.24 -3.06
N ALA A 315 3.54 11.43 -4.04
CA ALA A 315 2.13 11.03 -4.17
C ALA A 315 1.63 10.25 -2.95
N SER A 316 2.47 9.38 -2.38
CA SER A 316 2.16 8.64 -1.15
C SER A 316 2.04 9.57 0.07
N VAL A 317 2.95 10.54 0.20
CA VAL A 317 2.88 11.59 1.23
C VAL A 317 1.59 12.40 1.09
N PHE A 318 1.25 12.83 -0.13
CA PHE A 318 0.03 13.57 -0.40
C PHE A 318 -1.22 12.75 -0.02
N MET A 319 -1.31 11.50 -0.46
CA MET A 319 -2.45 10.61 -0.15
C MET A 319 -2.68 10.45 1.35
N LEU A 320 -1.60 10.25 2.12
CA LEU A 320 -1.70 10.08 3.56
C LEU A 320 -1.99 11.42 4.29
N ALA A 321 -1.62 12.55 3.71
CA ALA A 321 -1.91 13.87 4.26
C ALA A 321 -3.31 14.41 3.90
N TRP A 322 -3.86 14.03 2.75
CA TRP A 322 -5.09 14.58 2.19
C TRP A 322 -6.36 13.92 2.80
N PRO A 323 -7.40 14.68 3.21
CA PRO A 323 -8.59 14.14 3.89
C PRO A 323 -9.60 13.49 2.94
N TYR A 324 -9.17 12.60 2.06
CA TYR A 324 -10.08 11.92 1.14
C TYR A 324 -9.88 10.39 1.18
N GLY A 325 -10.99 9.66 1.32
CA GLY A 325 -11.03 8.19 1.39
C GLY A 325 -10.23 7.57 2.54
N SER A 326 -10.27 6.24 2.62
CA SER A 326 -9.38 5.42 3.45
C SER A 326 -8.17 4.97 2.63
N PRO A 327 -6.92 5.26 3.04
CA PRO A 327 -5.74 4.95 2.24
C PRO A 327 -5.34 3.47 2.29
N ASP A 328 -5.12 2.89 1.11
CA ASP A 328 -4.44 1.63 0.88
C ASP A 328 -3.00 1.93 0.41
N VAL A 329 -2.02 1.46 1.18
CA VAL A 329 -0.60 1.52 0.83
C VAL A 329 -0.20 0.18 0.23
N HIS A 330 -0.04 0.14 -1.09
CA HIS A 330 0.42 -1.06 -1.77
C HIS A 330 1.88 -1.37 -1.43
N SER A 331 2.18 -2.63 -1.17
CA SER A 331 3.53 -3.11 -0.90
C SER A 331 3.77 -4.43 -1.60
N GLY A 332 4.58 -4.37 -2.65
CA GLY A 332 4.86 -5.48 -3.55
C GLY A 332 6.36 -5.76 -3.65
N TYR A 333 6.75 -6.17 -4.85
CA TYR A 333 8.08 -6.68 -5.17
C TYR A 333 8.52 -6.24 -6.56
N GLU A 334 9.80 -6.43 -6.86
CA GLU A 334 10.39 -6.12 -8.14
C GLU A 334 9.83 -7.00 -9.26
N TRP A 335 9.53 -6.37 -10.40
CA TRP A 335 9.04 -7.07 -11.58
C TRP A 335 9.59 -6.43 -12.86
N SER A 336 9.91 -7.27 -13.84
CA SER A 336 10.21 -6.88 -15.23
C SER A 336 9.15 -7.38 -16.21
N ASP A 337 8.36 -8.36 -15.78
CA ASP A 337 7.21 -8.90 -16.49
C ASP A 337 5.94 -8.61 -15.71
N LYS A 338 4.85 -8.25 -16.40
CA LYS A 338 3.60 -7.86 -15.74
C LYS A 338 2.96 -9.02 -14.96
N ASP A 339 3.22 -10.26 -15.36
CA ASP A 339 2.65 -11.46 -14.75
C ASP A 339 3.59 -12.11 -13.73
N ALA A 340 4.75 -11.48 -13.46
CA ALA A 340 5.76 -11.99 -12.54
C ALA A 340 5.16 -12.28 -11.15
N GLY A 341 5.27 -13.53 -10.71
CA GLY A 341 4.92 -13.95 -9.36
C GLY A 341 5.88 -13.45 -8.28
N PRO A 342 5.54 -13.67 -7.00
CA PRO A 342 6.35 -13.19 -5.90
C PRO A 342 7.72 -13.87 -5.85
N PRO A 343 8.80 -13.15 -5.52
CA PRO A 343 10.09 -13.76 -5.26
C PRO A 343 10.00 -14.71 -4.07
N ASN A 344 10.84 -15.75 -4.07
CA ASN A 344 10.91 -16.75 -3.00
C ASN A 344 9.54 -17.37 -2.61
N GLY A 345 8.60 -17.44 -3.55
CA GLY A 345 7.25 -17.95 -3.31
C GLY A 345 6.48 -17.18 -2.24
N GLY A 346 6.74 -15.87 -2.10
CA GLY A 346 6.08 -14.99 -1.13
C GLY A 346 6.80 -14.83 0.21
N ALA A 347 7.91 -15.55 0.44
CA ALA A 347 8.67 -15.42 1.68
C ALA A 347 9.47 -14.11 1.70
N VAL A 348 9.27 -13.30 2.75
CA VAL A 348 10.02 -12.06 2.98
C VAL A 348 10.95 -12.23 4.17
N ASN A 349 12.25 -12.32 3.90
CA ASN A 349 13.28 -12.42 4.94
C ASN A 349 13.63 -11.05 5.51
N ALA A 350 13.81 -10.07 4.62
CA ALA A 350 14.12 -8.68 4.92
C ALA A 350 13.59 -7.78 3.79
N CYS A 351 13.24 -6.55 4.14
CA CYS A 351 12.88 -5.53 3.16
C CYS A 351 14.09 -5.11 2.32
N TYR A 352 13.83 -4.66 1.08
CA TYR A 352 14.84 -4.25 0.10
C TYR A 352 15.84 -5.35 -0.30
N SER A 353 15.52 -6.59 0.07
CA SER A 353 16.31 -7.79 -0.22
C SER A 353 15.45 -8.77 -1.01
N ASP A 354 16.10 -9.63 -1.79
CA ASP A 354 15.44 -10.71 -2.53
C ASP A 354 14.29 -10.23 -3.45
N GLY A 355 14.36 -8.98 -3.93
CA GLY A 355 13.34 -8.39 -4.79
C GLY A 355 12.13 -7.79 -4.05
N TRP A 356 12.05 -7.82 -2.72
CA TRP A 356 10.95 -7.18 -1.98
C TRP A 356 11.16 -5.68 -1.84
N LYS A 357 10.14 -4.88 -2.16
CA LYS A 357 10.22 -3.42 -2.08
C LYS A 357 9.78 -2.85 -0.74
N CYS A 358 8.79 -3.46 -0.09
CA CYS A 358 8.27 -3.00 1.19
C CYS A 358 7.88 -1.52 1.23
N GLN A 359 7.14 -1.02 0.23
CA GLN A 359 6.78 0.41 0.15
C GLN A 359 6.05 0.94 1.41
N HIS A 360 5.37 0.06 2.15
CA HIS A 360 4.76 0.38 3.44
C HIS A 360 5.76 0.81 4.53
N ALA A 361 7.02 0.40 4.42
CA ALA A 361 8.10 0.66 5.37
C ALA A 361 9.05 1.79 4.91
N TRP A 362 8.84 2.34 3.71
CA TRP A 362 9.61 3.49 3.25
C TRP A 362 9.35 4.68 4.16
N ARG A 363 10.39 5.47 4.45
CA ARG A 363 10.30 6.54 5.44
C ARG A 363 9.21 7.56 5.10
N GLU A 364 9.11 7.93 3.83
CA GLU A 364 8.12 8.86 3.28
C GLU A 364 6.69 8.37 3.52
N THR A 365 6.48 7.06 3.49
CA THR A 365 5.19 6.41 3.68
C THR A 365 4.90 6.13 5.16
N ALA A 366 5.78 5.41 5.85
CA ALA A 366 5.59 4.93 7.21
C ALA A 366 5.41 6.08 8.21
N SER A 367 6.19 7.16 8.06
CA SER A 367 6.07 8.34 8.93
C SER A 367 4.71 9.05 8.76
N MET A 368 4.13 8.97 7.56
CA MET A 368 2.85 9.61 7.24
C MET A 368 1.64 8.81 7.72
N VAL A 369 1.81 7.54 8.14
CA VAL A 369 0.75 6.78 8.80
C VAL A 369 0.40 7.40 10.16
N GLY A 370 1.42 7.73 10.95
CA GLY A 370 1.25 8.48 12.20
C GLY A 370 0.63 9.86 11.97
N PHE A 371 1.04 10.56 10.90
CA PHE A 371 0.44 11.82 10.49
C PHE A 371 -1.06 11.67 10.20
N ARG A 372 -1.45 10.67 9.39
CA ARG A 372 -2.85 10.39 9.03
C ARG A 372 -3.71 10.17 10.26
N ASN A 373 -3.21 9.37 11.21
CA ASN A 373 -3.88 9.10 12.47
C ASN A 373 -4.09 10.38 13.30
N THR A 374 -3.06 11.22 13.43
CA THR A 374 -3.14 12.49 14.18
C THR A 374 -4.06 13.50 13.50
N ALA A 375 -4.02 13.60 12.16
CA ALA A 375 -4.81 14.54 11.38
C ALA A 375 -6.27 14.12 11.19
N ARG A 376 -6.69 12.94 11.69
CA ARG A 376 -8.04 12.40 11.47
C ARG A 376 -9.13 13.39 11.85
N GLY A 377 -10.10 13.56 10.96
CA GLY A 377 -11.26 14.45 11.14
C GLY A 377 -10.97 15.94 10.93
N GLU A 378 -9.72 16.34 10.71
CA GLU A 378 -9.37 17.74 10.51
C GLU A 378 -9.58 18.18 9.06
N ALA A 379 -10.12 19.38 8.86
CA ALA A 379 -10.21 20.01 7.54
C ALA A 379 -8.84 20.49 7.04
N VAL A 380 -8.73 20.70 5.72
CA VAL A 380 -7.59 21.39 5.12
C VAL A 380 -7.66 22.87 5.51
N THR A 381 -6.55 23.40 6.01
CA THR A 381 -6.37 24.80 6.43
C THR A 381 -5.08 25.35 5.84
N ASN A 382 -4.91 26.68 5.85
CA ASN A 382 -3.65 27.32 5.45
C ASN A 382 -3.06 26.83 4.12
N TRP A 383 -3.92 26.55 3.13
CA TRP A 383 -3.45 26.14 1.81
C TRP A 383 -2.58 27.23 1.20
N TRP A 384 -1.42 26.82 0.71
CA TRP A 384 -0.54 27.62 -0.12
C TRP A 384 -0.04 26.78 -1.29
N ASP A 385 0.13 27.44 -2.42
CA ASP A 385 0.82 26.93 -3.59
C ASP A 385 1.56 28.09 -4.29
N ASN A 386 2.48 27.76 -5.18
CA ASN A 386 3.15 28.73 -6.06
C ASN A 386 2.57 28.75 -7.48
N GLY A 387 1.41 28.11 -7.72
CA GLY A 387 0.84 27.85 -9.04
C GLY A 387 1.47 26.68 -9.81
N GLY A 388 2.50 26.04 -9.26
CA GLY A 388 3.25 24.91 -9.81
C GLY A 388 3.28 23.70 -8.87
N ASP A 389 4.47 23.13 -8.68
CA ASP A 389 4.68 21.85 -7.97
C ASP A 389 5.16 22.02 -6.52
N GLN A 390 4.94 23.19 -5.95
CA GLN A 390 5.14 23.46 -4.53
C GLN A 390 3.80 23.75 -3.88
N ILE A 391 3.41 22.88 -2.95
CA ILE A 391 2.17 23.02 -2.18
C ILE A 391 2.44 22.85 -0.69
N ALA A 392 1.59 23.46 0.14
CA ALA A 392 1.59 23.24 1.58
C ALA A 392 0.20 23.48 2.16
N PHE A 393 -0.14 22.73 3.20
CA PHE A 393 -1.41 22.90 3.90
C PHE A 393 -1.38 22.31 5.31
N GLY A 394 -2.21 22.87 6.19
CA GLY A 394 -2.51 22.33 7.51
C GLY A 394 -3.67 21.35 7.48
N ARG A 395 -3.68 20.44 8.45
CA ARG A 395 -4.83 19.63 8.84
C ARG A 395 -5.28 20.11 10.21
N GLY A 396 -6.16 21.11 10.19
CA GLY A 396 -6.56 21.88 11.37
C GLY A 396 -5.37 22.35 12.20
N SER A 397 -5.48 22.25 13.53
CA SER A 397 -4.39 22.56 14.47
C SER A 397 -3.53 21.33 14.82
N LYS A 398 -3.68 20.20 14.13
CA LYS A 398 -3.05 18.93 14.52
C LYS A 398 -1.84 18.54 13.67
N ALA A 399 -1.82 18.94 12.40
CA ALA A 399 -0.73 18.58 11.50
C ALA A 399 -0.55 19.61 10.36
N TYR A 400 0.61 19.58 9.71
CA TYR A 400 0.95 20.45 8.58
C TYR A 400 1.90 19.72 7.63
N VAL A 401 1.69 19.84 6.32
CA VAL A 401 2.54 19.24 5.29
C VAL A 401 2.96 20.29 4.27
N ALA A 402 4.18 20.17 3.75
CA ALA A 402 4.67 20.88 2.58
C ALA A 402 5.34 19.87 1.63
N ILE A 403 5.11 20.02 0.33
CA ILE A 403 5.65 19.16 -0.73
C ILE A 403 6.34 20.07 -1.74
N ASN A 404 7.58 19.74 -2.09
CA ASN A 404 8.33 20.38 -3.15
C ASN A 404 8.67 19.34 -4.22
N HIS A 405 7.92 19.33 -5.31
CA HIS A 405 8.15 18.49 -6.49
C HIS A 405 8.78 19.29 -7.65
N GLU A 406 9.52 20.35 -7.31
CA GLU A 406 10.36 21.08 -8.26
C GLU A 406 11.83 20.70 -8.13
N SER A 407 12.63 21.04 -9.14
CA SER A 407 14.08 20.79 -9.17
C SER A 407 14.91 21.74 -8.30
N ALA A 408 14.31 22.85 -7.85
CA ALA A 408 14.96 23.82 -6.97
C ALA A 408 14.52 23.62 -5.51
N ALA A 409 15.39 23.96 -4.57
CA ALA A 409 15.03 23.97 -3.16
C ALA A 409 14.03 25.09 -2.84
N LEU A 410 13.06 24.78 -1.99
CA LEU A 410 12.06 25.72 -1.48
C LEU A 410 12.47 26.18 -0.08
N SER A 411 12.82 27.46 0.10
CA SER A 411 13.02 28.05 1.43
C SER A 411 12.02 29.16 1.67
N ARG A 412 11.16 29.01 2.69
CA ARG A 412 10.13 30.01 2.98
C ARG A 412 9.56 29.91 4.39
N THR A 413 8.88 30.99 4.78
CA THR A 413 8.02 31.01 5.97
C THR A 413 6.59 30.57 5.60
N PHE A 414 6.09 29.56 6.30
CA PHE A 414 4.74 29.02 6.19
C PHE A 414 3.86 29.56 7.32
N GLN A 415 2.56 29.74 7.04
CA GLN A 415 1.54 29.98 8.04
C GLN A 415 0.87 28.66 8.39
N THR A 416 0.71 28.36 9.67
CA THR A 416 0.07 27.15 10.18
C THR A 416 -0.87 27.47 11.33
N SER A 417 -1.76 26.52 11.63
CA SER A 417 -2.61 26.52 12.83
C SER A 417 -2.08 25.60 13.92
N LEU A 418 -0.90 24.98 13.72
CA LEU A 418 -0.20 24.24 14.75
C LEU A 418 0.09 25.16 15.96
N PRO A 419 -0.08 24.67 17.21
CA PRO A 419 0.34 25.42 18.39
C PRO A 419 1.84 25.74 18.33
N ALA A 420 2.23 26.88 18.91
CA ALA A 420 3.64 27.24 19.04
C ALA A 420 4.45 26.15 19.74
N GLY A 421 5.76 26.11 19.46
CA GLY A 421 6.72 25.19 20.04
C GLY A 421 7.50 24.42 19.00
N ASP A 422 8.32 23.49 19.48
CA ASP A 422 9.20 22.67 18.65
C ASP A 422 8.47 21.43 18.14
N TYR A 423 8.83 21.04 16.92
CA TYR A 423 8.35 19.87 16.21
C TYR A 423 9.52 19.16 15.54
N CYS A 424 9.39 17.85 15.40
CA CYS A 424 10.19 17.06 14.48
C CYS A 424 9.48 17.04 13.13
N ASP A 425 10.19 17.44 12.07
CA ASP A 425 9.78 17.06 10.72
C ASP A 425 9.92 15.55 10.58
N ILE A 426 8.81 14.84 10.50
CA ILE A 426 8.80 13.37 10.44
C ILE A 426 9.32 12.84 9.11
N GLN A 427 9.42 13.69 8.07
CA GLN A 427 10.05 13.34 6.80
C GLN A 427 11.58 13.41 6.94
N SER A 428 12.16 14.57 7.26
CA SER A 428 13.63 14.72 7.32
C SER A 428 14.29 14.37 8.66
N GLY A 429 13.53 14.37 9.76
CA GLY A 429 14.03 14.23 11.13
C GLY A 429 14.54 15.53 11.74
N ASN A 430 14.50 16.64 11.01
CA ASN A 430 15.01 17.93 11.45
C ASN A 430 14.04 18.66 12.39
N GLY A 431 14.58 19.48 13.28
CA GLY A 431 13.79 20.32 14.16
C GLY A 431 13.16 21.51 13.42
N VAL A 432 11.90 21.79 13.71
CA VAL A 432 11.17 22.96 13.20
C VAL A 432 10.45 23.64 14.37
N THR A 433 10.67 24.94 14.54
CA THR A 433 10.01 25.73 15.59
C THR A 433 8.87 26.54 14.98
N VAL A 434 7.66 26.37 15.52
CA VAL A 434 6.50 27.21 15.22
C VAL A 434 6.44 28.34 16.26
N ASP A 435 6.42 29.58 15.80
CA ASP A 435 6.37 30.74 16.68
C ASP A 435 4.96 31.02 17.24
N GLY A 436 4.86 32.01 18.14
CA GLY A 436 3.60 32.40 18.78
C GLY A 436 2.52 32.94 17.82
N SER A 437 2.88 33.24 16.57
CA SER A 437 1.96 33.68 15.51
C SER A 437 1.56 32.54 14.55
N GLY A 438 1.97 31.30 14.83
CA GLY A 438 1.70 30.15 13.98
C GLY A 438 2.53 30.18 12.70
N ARG A 439 3.76 30.68 12.75
CA ARG A 439 4.66 30.71 11.58
C ARG A 439 5.89 29.86 11.84
N PHE A 440 6.40 29.23 10.79
CA PHE A 440 7.69 28.55 10.81
C PHE A 440 8.40 28.74 9.48
N THR A 441 9.72 28.76 9.50
CA THR A 441 10.55 28.79 8.28
C THR A 441 11.21 27.45 8.11
N ALA A 442 11.13 26.90 6.90
CA ALA A 442 11.78 25.64 6.56
C ALA A 442 12.36 25.69 5.14
N THR A 443 13.35 24.83 4.89
CA THR A 443 13.93 24.59 3.57
C THR A 443 13.67 23.14 3.18
N LEU A 444 12.99 22.93 2.06
CA LEU A 444 12.78 21.62 1.44
C LEU A 444 13.72 21.50 0.24
N GLY A 445 14.41 20.38 0.13
CA GLY A 445 15.18 20.05 -1.07
C GLY A 445 14.26 19.82 -2.27
N ALA A 446 14.86 19.74 -3.46
CA ALA A 446 14.14 19.29 -4.65
C ALA A 446 13.57 17.90 -4.42
N ASN A 447 12.32 17.66 -4.84
CA ASN A 447 11.66 16.36 -4.72
C ASN A 447 11.59 15.80 -3.28
N THR A 448 11.28 16.66 -2.31
CA THR A 448 11.15 16.28 -0.90
C THR A 448 9.87 16.82 -0.27
N ALA A 449 9.50 16.27 0.88
CA ALA A 449 8.40 16.76 1.70
C ALA A 449 8.87 17.09 3.11
N LEU A 450 8.06 17.90 3.80
CA LEU A 450 8.13 18.18 5.22
C LEU A 450 6.76 17.91 5.82
N ALA A 451 6.71 17.24 6.96
CA ALA A 451 5.47 17.00 7.68
C ALA A 451 5.64 17.17 9.20
N LEU A 452 4.81 18.01 9.78
CA LEU A 452 4.76 18.30 11.21
C LEU A 452 3.44 17.79 11.77
N GLN A 453 3.48 17.21 12.97
CA GLN A 453 2.27 16.78 13.66
C GLN A 453 2.41 16.92 15.17
N THR A 454 1.29 17.15 15.86
CA THR A 454 1.27 17.43 17.31
C THR A 454 1.81 16.30 18.18
N GLY A 455 1.85 15.06 17.68
CA GLY A 455 2.49 13.92 18.33
C GLY A 455 4.01 13.86 18.21
N ALA A 456 4.62 14.67 17.35
CA ALA A 456 6.07 14.67 17.08
C ALA A 456 6.72 16.00 17.52
N ARG A 457 6.82 16.23 18.83
CA ARG A 457 7.36 17.47 19.43
C ARG A 457 8.88 17.49 19.62
N THR A 458 9.48 16.32 19.69
CA THR A 458 10.91 16.15 19.83
C THR A 458 11.39 15.29 18.69
N CYS A 459 12.53 15.64 18.10
CA CYS A 459 13.29 14.71 17.28
C CYS A 459 13.84 13.64 18.22
N SER A 460 13.04 12.61 18.52
CA SER A 460 13.58 11.38 19.09
C SER A 460 14.54 10.84 18.04
N GLY A 461 15.84 10.79 18.35
CA GLY A 461 16.81 10.16 17.47
C GLY A 461 16.34 8.74 17.11
N GLY A 462 16.05 8.55 15.82
CA GLY A 462 15.59 7.28 15.23
C GLY A 462 14.78 7.55 13.95
N GLY A 463 15.28 7.37 12.73
CA GLY A 463 16.53 6.74 12.32
C GLY A 463 17.66 7.70 11.98
N THR A 464 18.67 7.74 12.84
CA THR A 464 19.97 7.25 12.40
C THR A 464 19.91 5.73 12.55
N ASP A 465 19.62 5.01 11.48
CA ASP A 465 20.15 3.67 11.36
C ASP A 465 21.59 3.84 10.85
N PRO A 466 22.62 3.51 11.64
CA PRO A 466 24.00 3.49 11.18
C PRO A 466 24.29 2.39 10.14
N THR A 467 23.27 1.65 9.68
CA THR A 467 23.42 0.50 8.77
C THR A 467 22.56 0.53 7.49
N ASP A 468 21.78 1.58 7.20
CA ASP A 468 21.13 1.75 5.89
C ASP A 468 21.99 2.62 4.93
N PRO A 469 22.56 2.05 3.84
CA PRO A 469 23.50 2.75 2.97
C PRO A 469 22.84 3.66 1.91
N THR A 470 21.52 3.85 1.89
CA THR A 470 20.83 4.40 0.70
C THR A 470 20.06 5.72 0.85
N ASP A 471 20.03 6.38 2.02
CA ASP A 471 19.36 7.69 2.19
C ASP A 471 20.36 8.88 2.16
N PRO A 472 20.35 9.76 1.14
CA PRO A 472 21.18 10.96 1.09
C PRO A 472 20.54 12.10 1.92
N GLY A 473 20.40 11.89 3.23
CA GLY A 473 19.98 12.90 4.20
C GLY A 473 21.09 13.90 4.50
N THR A 474 20.92 15.13 4.01
CA THR A 474 21.77 16.30 4.26
C THR A 474 21.77 16.70 5.75
N GLY A 475 22.92 16.58 6.43
CA GLY A 475 23.14 17.17 7.75
C GLY A 475 24.12 16.43 8.67
N ALA A 476 24.27 15.11 8.50
CA ALA A 476 25.21 14.33 9.33
C ALA A 476 26.66 14.60 8.92
N SER A 477 27.53 14.92 9.88
CA SER A 477 28.97 14.97 9.65
C SER A 477 29.48 13.59 9.26
N GLY A 478 30.37 13.50 8.28
CA GLY A 478 30.80 12.19 7.81
C GLY A 478 31.73 12.22 6.60
N ALA A 479 31.79 11.11 5.89
CA ALA A 479 32.51 10.96 4.65
C ALA A 479 31.61 10.36 3.58
N SER A 480 31.61 10.96 2.38
CA SER A 480 30.95 10.45 1.18
C SER A 480 32.00 9.77 0.31
N PHE A 481 32.09 8.45 0.39
CA PHE A 481 33.01 7.65 -0.40
C PHE A 481 32.48 7.48 -1.82
N GLY A 482 33.36 7.67 -2.82
CA GLY A 482 33.06 7.39 -4.22
C GLY A 482 34.30 6.88 -4.95
N VAL A 483 34.32 5.59 -5.27
CA VAL A 483 35.46 4.95 -5.95
C VAL A 483 35.05 4.40 -7.31
N ASN A 484 35.80 4.74 -8.34
CA ASN A 484 35.71 4.10 -9.65
C ASN A 484 36.51 2.78 -9.63
N ALA A 485 35.78 1.66 -9.69
CA ALA A 485 36.35 0.32 -9.61
C ALA A 485 35.52 -0.67 -10.45
N THR A 486 36.17 -1.33 -11.41
CA THR A 486 35.54 -2.42 -12.18
C THR A 486 35.67 -3.75 -11.46
N THR A 487 34.61 -4.56 -11.51
CA THR A 487 34.51 -5.85 -10.82
C THR A 487 34.11 -6.95 -11.80
N GLN A 488 34.45 -8.20 -11.46
CA GLN A 488 33.88 -9.38 -12.12
C GLN A 488 32.55 -9.76 -11.45
N LEU A 489 31.73 -10.58 -12.11
CA LEU A 489 30.50 -11.11 -11.54
C LEU A 489 30.79 -11.82 -10.20
N GLY A 490 30.04 -11.48 -9.16
CA GLY A 490 30.26 -11.99 -7.80
C GLY A 490 31.28 -11.20 -6.97
N GLN A 491 31.96 -10.20 -7.53
CA GLN A 491 32.83 -9.29 -6.77
C GLN A 491 32.08 -8.02 -6.36
N ASN A 492 32.33 -7.56 -5.13
CA ASN A 492 31.79 -6.31 -4.60
C ASN A 492 32.91 -5.46 -3.97
N ILE A 493 32.71 -4.14 -3.94
CA ILE A 493 33.65 -3.18 -3.34
C ILE A 493 33.16 -2.78 -1.94
N TYR A 494 34.12 -2.69 -1.01
CA TYR A 494 33.91 -2.30 0.38
C TYR A 494 34.96 -1.26 0.80
N VAL A 495 34.70 -0.54 1.89
CA VAL A 495 35.66 0.37 2.54
C VAL A 495 35.90 -0.04 3.99
N THR A 496 37.15 0.07 4.45
CA THR A 496 37.52 -0.08 5.87
C THR A 496 38.65 0.88 6.24
N GLY A 497 38.80 1.19 7.53
CA GLY A 497 39.74 2.19 8.00
C GLY A 497 40.02 2.13 9.50
N ASP A 498 40.74 3.13 10.00
CA ASP A 498 41.21 3.21 11.39
C ASP A 498 40.17 3.68 12.41
N GLN A 499 38.95 3.99 11.94
CA GLN A 499 37.84 4.35 12.81
C GLN A 499 36.95 3.13 13.11
N PRO A 500 36.32 3.07 14.30
CA PRO A 500 35.34 2.03 14.62
C PRO A 500 34.18 1.97 13.61
N ALA A 501 33.71 3.14 13.16
CA ALA A 501 32.68 3.25 12.13
C ALA A 501 33.13 2.74 10.75
N LEU A 502 34.43 2.54 10.53
CA LEU A 502 35.02 1.96 9.32
C LEU A 502 35.57 0.55 9.57
N GLY A 503 35.24 -0.07 10.71
CA GLY A 503 35.59 -1.46 11.00
C GLY A 503 37.02 -1.71 11.49
N ASN A 504 37.79 -0.69 11.90
CA ASN A 504 39.13 -0.83 12.48
C ASN A 504 40.08 -1.75 11.67
N TRP A 505 40.15 -1.56 10.36
CA TRP A 505 40.92 -2.37 9.39
C TRP A 505 40.54 -3.85 9.31
N ASN A 506 39.42 -4.28 9.91
CA ASN A 506 38.94 -5.66 9.82
C ASN A 506 38.14 -5.88 8.53
N PRO A 507 38.61 -6.71 7.58
CA PRO A 507 37.86 -7.00 6.36
C PRO A 507 36.48 -7.60 6.62
N GLY A 508 36.28 -8.35 7.70
CA GLY A 508 34.98 -8.90 8.08
C GLY A 508 33.94 -7.84 8.44
N ALA A 509 34.40 -6.67 8.89
CA ALA A 509 33.58 -5.52 9.26
C ALA A 509 33.63 -4.38 8.23
N ALA A 510 34.26 -4.59 7.06
CA ALA A 510 34.31 -3.60 5.99
C ALA A 510 32.90 -3.32 5.44
N LEU A 511 32.59 -2.05 5.19
CA LEU A 511 31.27 -1.58 4.76
C LEU A 511 31.12 -1.70 3.25
N LYS A 512 30.01 -2.27 2.78
CA LYS A 512 29.73 -2.47 1.35
C LYS A 512 29.33 -1.15 0.69
N LEU A 513 29.86 -0.85 -0.49
CA LEU A 513 29.44 0.30 -1.29
C LEU A 513 28.30 -0.08 -2.25
N ASP A 514 27.45 0.89 -2.57
CA ASP A 514 26.35 0.79 -3.53
C ASP A 514 26.84 0.90 -4.98
N PRO A 515 26.54 -0.08 -5.86
CA PRO A 515 26.87 -0.06 -7.28
C PRO A 515 25.85 0.66 -8.17
N ALA A 516 24.83 1.35 -7.65
CA ALA A 516 23.77 2.00 -8.44
C ALA A 516 24.28 2.88 -9.61
N THR A 517 25.50 3.41 -9.50
CA THR A 517 26.18 4.20 -10.55
C THR A 517 27.42 3.52 -11.14
N TYR A 518 27.44 2.19 -11.24
CA TYR A 518 28.57 1.40 -11.74
C TYR A 518 29.18 1.98 -13.04
N PRO A 519 30.53 2.11 -13.16
CA PRO A 519 31.58 1.53 -12.30
C PRO A 519 31.93 2.34 -11.05
N VAL A 520 31.15 3.38 -10.73
CA VAL A 520 31.33 4.18 -9.51
C VAL A 520 30.51 3.58 -8.38
N TRP A 521 31.21 3.20 -7.31
CA TRP A 521 30.63 2.66 -6.08
C TRP A 521 30.57 3.76 -5.03
N LYS A 522 29.45 3.89 -4.33
CA LYS A 522 29.21 4.99 -3.38
C LYS A 522 28.79 4.50 -2.00
N LEU A 523 29.16 5.25 -0.97
CA LEU A 523 28.67 5.04 0.39
C LEU A 523 28.86 6.31 1.20
N ASP A 524 27.81 6.73 1.89
CA ASP A 524 27.92 7.75 2.92
C ASP A 524 28.10 7.09 4.29
N VAL A 525 29.11 7.52 5.04
CA VAL A 525 29.39 7.03 6.39
C VAL A 525 29.40 8.19 7.36
N SER A 526 28.63 8.08 8.44
CA SER A 526 28.66 9.06 9.53
C SER A 526 29.97 8.94 10.32
N LEU A 527 30.66 10.07 10.48
CA LEU A 527 31.89 10.19 11.28
C LEU A 527 31.84 11.51 12.06
N PRO A 528 32.38 11.57 13.29
CA PRO A 528 32.35 12.81 14.06
C PRO A 528 33.06 13.95 13.33
N ALA A 529 32.47 15.15 13.35
CA ALA A 529 33.07 16.35 12.78
C ALA A 529 34.50 16.57 13.34
N GLY A 530 35.44 16.97 12.47
CA GLY A 530 36.84 17.16 12.84
C GLY A 530 37.67 15.88 12.96
N THR A 531 37.08 14.69 12.80
CA THR A 531 37.83 13.42 12.81
C THR A 531 38.72 13.33 11.58
N THR A 532 40.03 13.19 11.78
CA THR A 532 40.96 12.70 10.75
C THR A 532 41.02 11.19 10.81
N PHE A 533 40.87 10.53 9.67
CA PHE A 533 40.86 9.08 9.56
C PHE A 533 41.68 8.60 8.37
N ALA A 534 42.15 7.35 8.46
CA ALA A 534 42.78 6.62 7.38
C ALA A 534 41.89 5.47 6.89
N TYR A 535 41.88 5.20 5.58
CA TYR A 535 41.02 4.18 4.97
C TYR A 535 41.65 3.52 3.74
N LYS A 536 41.11 2.38 3.34
CA LYS A 536 41.32 1.71 2.05
C LYS A 536 40.04 1.06 1.54
N TYR A 537 39.98 0.91 0.22
CA TYR A 537 39.01 0.03 -0.43
C TYR A 537 39.50 -1.42 -0.46
N VAL A 538 38.56 -2.35 -0.31
CA VAL A 538 38.79 -3.79 -0.48
C VAL A 538 37.75 -4.38 -1.41
N ARG A 539 38.16 -5.41 -2.15
CA ARG A 539 37.30 -6.19 -3.03
C ARG A 539 37.08 -7.56 -2.41
N LYS A 540 35.83 -8.02 -2.37
CA LYS A 540 35.48 -9.36 -1.92
C LYS A 540 34.81 -10.14 -3.03
N ASP A 541 35.21 -11.39 -3.24
CA ASP A 541 34.52 -12.33 -4.14
C ASP A 541 33.41 -13.12 -3.41
N ALA A 542 32.65 -13.94 -4.15
CA ALA A 542 31.55 -14.75 -3.63
C ALA A 542 31.99 -15.81 -2.59
N SER A 543 33.28 -16.16 -2.56
CA SER A 543 33.89 -17.09 -1.60
C SER A 543 34.43 -16.37 -0.35
N GLY A 544 34.33 -15.03 -0.31
CA GLY A 544 34.80 -14.20 0.80
C GLY A 544 36.30 -13.86 0.74
N ASN A 545 37.02 -14.17 -0.36
CA ASN A 545 38.43 -13.79 -0.49
C ASN A 545 38.56 -12.28 -0.63
N VAL A 546 39.51 -11.69 0.09
CA VAL A 546 39.71 -10.23 0.17
C VAL A 546 40.95 -9.81 -0.60
N THR A 547 40.79 -8.88 -1.54
CA THR A 547 41.91 -8.18 -2.20
C THR A 547 41.89 -6.71 -1.78
N TRP A 548 43.01 -6.20 -1.27
CA TRP A 548 43.16 -4.80 -0.88
C TRP A 548 43.63 -3.95 -2.06
N GLU A 549 43.26 -2.66 -2.09
CA GLU A 549 43.92 -1.72 -2.98
C GLU A 549 45.41 -1.56 -2.63
N SER A 550 46.25 -1.34 -3.64
CA SER A 550 47.70 -1.17 -3.52
C SER A 550 48.09 0.20 -2.96
N GLY A 551 49.35 0.35 -2.54
CA GLY A 551 49.91 1.61 -2.03
C GLY A 551 49.60 1.91 -0.56
N ALA A 552 49.91 3.14 -0.13
CA ALA A 552 49.69 3.61 1.23
C ALA A 552 48.20 3.88 1.53
N ASN A 553 47.85 3.93 2.82
CA ASN A 553 46.50 4.27 3.27
C ASN A 553 46.10 5.67 2.77
N ARG A 554 44.83 5.81 2.40
CA ARG A 554 44.24 7.13 2.12
C ARG A 554 43.94 7.82 3.45
N THR A 555 43.93 9.15 3.47
CA THR A 555 43.56 9.93 4.67
C THR A 555 42.59 11.04 4.29
N ALA A 556 41.69 11.37 5.20
CA ALA A 556 40.74 12.46 5.06
C ALA A 556 40.33 13.00 6.44
N THR A 557 39.80 14.23 6.46
CA THR A 557 39.31 14.86 7.68
C THR A 557 37.87 15.32 7.46
N VAL A 558 36.98 14.93 8.37
CA VAL A 558 35.58 15.35 8.35
C VAL A 558 35.50 16.85 8.65
N PRO A 559 34.84 17.67 7.82
CA PRO A 559 34.71 19.10 8.08
C PRO A 559 33.92 19.37 9.38
N ALA A 560 33.99 20.60 9.88
CA ALA A 560 33.25 21.02 11.07
C ALA A 560 31.71 20.87 10.92
N SER A 561 31.22 20.82 9.69
CA SER A 561 29.82 20.56 9.34
C SER A 561 29.75 19.87 7.98
N GLY A 562 28.82 18.91 7.81
CA GLY A 562 28.64 18.17 6.56
C GLY A 562 29.65 17.04 6.33
N LYS A 563 29.65 16.47 5.14
CA LYS A 563 30.51 15.33 4.78
C LYS A 563 31.74 15.78 4.02
N VAL A 564 32.88 15.11 4.24
CA VAL A 564 34.02 15.19 3.31
C VAL A 564 33.70 14.37 2.06
N ALA A 565 33.71 14.99 0.89
CA ALA A 565 33.46 14.29 -0.38
C ALA A 565 34.75 13.63 -0.90
N LEU A 566 34.73 12.30 -1.00
CA LEU A 566 35.82 11.45 -1.49
C LEU A 566 35.39 10.79 -2.82
N THR A 567 34.76 11.58 -3.70
CA THR A 567 34.08 11.08 -4.92
C THR A 567 34.98 10.93 -6.14
N GLY A 568 36.27 11.25 -6.02
CA GLY A 568 37.27 11.18 -7.08
C GLY A 568 38.24 10.01 -6.96
N ASP A 569 37.96 9.05 -6.07
CA ASP A 569 38.87 7.94 -5.87
C ASP A 569 38.83 6.97 -7.06
N VAL A 570 40.00 6.47 -7.43
CA VAL A 570 40.17 5.40 -8.42
C VAL A 570 40.84 4.23 -7.73
N TRP A 571 40.36 3.01 -7.99
CA TRP A 571 40.95 1.78 -7.44
C TRP A 571 42.45 1.71 -7.77
N ARG A 572 43.28 1.50 -6.74
CA ARG A 572 44.73 1.28 -6.90
C ARG A 572 44.98 -0.22 -7.01
N SER A 573 45.33 -0.69 -8.20
CA SER A 573 45.72 -2.09 -8.47
C SER A 573 47.16 -2.38 -8.11
#